data_AF-A0A956J786-F1
#
_entry.id   AF-A0A956J786-F1
#
_cell.length_a   1.000
_cell.length_b   1.000
_cell.length_c   1.000
_cell.angle_alpha   90.00
_cell.angle_beta   90.00
_cell.angle_gamma   90.00
#
_symmetry.space_group_name_H-M   'P 1'
#
loop_
_entity.id
_entity.type
_entity.pdbx_description
1 polymer ?
#
loop_
_entity_poly.entity_id
_entity_poly.type
_entity_poly.pdbx_seq_one_letter_code
_entity_poly.pdbx_strand_id
1 'polypeptide(L)'
;TACLGELTRRIEAANATTLAHIGDAAFIGRFALNALLRDFASTLSDEQSAEAIRFAGKAHREASRSLRVVHRHCCEILGCAVHRPYFARELDAALETRQAYAALRRAARRVEVPELKDSLRHAMTTLAVVRARPCFPKLRAYDRVVLEELFQRIRGWLVSSSKGAHDELDGSRLLQEYFNFVEFALEVNKRPELVEHDIELINLGLNQLESHPVASVQPLLAPLLGRDEALDALLNSTCDTQLLRDELERVLGYIGGERHSEVALRLPLQDEPGDRN
;
A
#
# COMPACT_ATOMS: atom_id res chain seq x y z
N THR A 1 -2.32 38.70 14.09
CA THR A 1 -1.88 39.60 13.00
C THR A 1 -0.39 39.52 12.71
N ALA A 2 0.51 39.53 13.71
CA ALA A 2 1.96 39.37 13.48
C ALA A 2 2.37 38.05 12.78
N CYS A 3 1.68 36.94 13.07
CA CYS A 3 1.94 35.64 12.45
C CYS A 3 1.55 35.57 10.96
N LEU A 4 0.52 36.33 10.55
CA LEU A 4 0.08 36.41 9.15
C LEU A 4 1.07 37.23 8.31
N GLY A 5 1.59 38.34 8.84
CA GLY A 5 2.58 39.16 8.14
C GLY A 5 3.93 38.48 7.94
N GLU A 6 4.35 37.65 8.89
CA GLU A 6 5.55 36.80 8.73
C GLU A 6 5.31 35.67 7.71
N LEU A 7 4.11 35.08 7.70
CA LEU A 7 3.73 34.06 6.71
C LEU A 7 3.73 34.63 5.29
N THR A 8 3.15 35.81 5.09
CA THR A 8 3.13 36.51 3.81
C THR A 8 4.55 36.81 3.32
N ARG A 9 5.43 37.33 4.19
CA ARG A 9 6.84 37.56 3.83
C ARG A 9 7.58 36.28 3.44
N ARG A 10 7.33 35.17 4.12
CA ARG A 10 7.94 33.87 3.78
C ARG A 10 7.41 33.30 2.48
N ILE A 11 6.12 33.50 2.18
CA ILE A 11 5.52 33.11 0.91
C ILE A 11 6.07 33.96 -0.24
N GLU A 12 6.20 35.28 -0.04
CA GLU A 12 6.80 36.20 -1.02
C GLU A 12 8.29 35.92 -1.27
N ALA A 13 9.00 35.43 -0.24
CA ALA A 13 10.40 35.00 -0.34
C ALA A 13 10.57 33.55 -0.81
N ALA A 14 9.49 32.78 -0.94
CA ALA A 14 9.56 31.40 -1.40
C ALA A 14 9.96 31.34 -2.88
N ASN A 15 10.75 30.33 -3.24
CA ASN A 15 11.11 30.10 -4.63
C ASN A 15 9.84 29.86 -5.47
N ALA A 16 9.73 30.50 -6.63
CA ALA A 16 8.64 30.33 -7.59
C ALA A 16 8.38 28.85 -7.92
N THR A 17 9.44 28.03 -7.94
CA THR A 17 9.34 26.58 -8.12
C THR A 17 8.53 25.88 -7.02
N THR A 18 8.70 26.26 -5.74
CA THR A 18 7.99 25.64 -4.62
C THR A 18 6.51 26.04 -4.61
N LEU A 19 6.20 27.29 -4.95
CA LEU A 19 4.81 27.75 -5.09
C LEU A 19 4.10 27.08 -6.27
N ALA A 20 4.80 26.86 -7.39
CA ALA A 20 4.29 26.09 -8.52
C ALA A 20 3.94 24.66 -8.10
N HIS A 21 4.83 23.96 -7.38
CA HIS A 21 4.57 22.60 -6.91
C HIS A 21 3.35 22.51 -5.97
N ILE A 22 3.10 23.50 -5.11
CA ILE A 22 1.88 23.55 -4.28
C ILE A 22 0.65 23.70 -5.16
N GLY A 23 0.68 24.63 -6.12
CA GLY A 23 -0.39 24.86 -7.07
C GLY A 23 -0.72 23.60 -7.88
N ASP A 24 0.32 22.96 -8.42
CA ASP A 24 0.21 21.72 -9.20
C ASP A 24 -0.38 20.58 -8.35
N ALA A 25 0.13 20.37 -7.13
CA ALA A 25 -0.38 19.33 -6.24
C ALA A 25 -1.86 19.54 -5.87
N ALA A 26 -2.26 20.78 -5.60
CA ALA A 26 -3.64 21.15 -5.31
C ALA A 26 -4.55 20.97 -6.55
N PHE A 27 -4.07 21.38 -7.72
CA PHE A 27 -4.78 21.22 -8.99
C PHE A 27 -4.97 19.74 -9.36
N ILE A 28 -3.90 18.96 -9.32
CA ILE A 28 -3.92 17.52 -9.59
C ILE A 28 -4.86 16.80 -8.61
N GLY A 29 -4.78 17.14 -7.31
CA GLY A 29 -5.68 16.57 -6.31
C GLY A 29 -7.15 16.87 -6.58
N ARG A 30 -7.48 18.13 -6.88
CA ARG A 30 -8.83 18.54 -7.25
C ARG A 30 -9.32 17.84 -8.51
N PHE A 31 -8.47 17.76 -9.55
CA PHE A 31 -8.82 17.11 -10.80
C PHE A 31 -9.10 15.62 -10.60
N ALA A 32 -8.23 14.93 -9.86
CA ALA A 32 -8.39 13.51 -9.56
C ALA A 32 -9.65 13.24 -8.72
N LEU A 33 -9.95 14.07 -7.72
CA LEU A 33 -11.19 13.98 -6.94
C LEU A 33 -12.44 14.22 -7.80
N ASN A 34 -12.40 15.17 -8.74
CA ASN A 34 -13.51 15.43 -9.66
C ASN A 34 -13.70 14.32 -10.69
N ALA A 35 -12.62 13.73 -11.20
CA ALA A 35 -12.69 12.54 -12.04
C ALA A 35 -13.36 11.40 -11.25
N LEU A 36 -12.94 11.23 -10.00
CA LEU A 36 -13.53 10.25 -9.12
C LEU A 36 -15.04 10.54 -8.90
N LEU A 37 -15.44 11.74 -8.52
CA LEU A 37 -16.87 12.07 -8.33
C LEU A 37 -17.72 11.79 -9.57
N ARG A 38 -17.18 11.98 -10.78
CA ARG A 38 -17.86 11.64 -12.05
C ARG A 38 -18.03 10.13 -12.22
N ASP A 39 -16.96 9.36 -12.00
CA ASP A 39 -17.01 7.89 -12.05
C ASP A 39 -17.97 7.31 -11.01
N PHE A 40 -18.06 7.93 -9.83
CA PHE A 40 -18.99 7.52 -8.79
C PHE A 40 -20.45 7.75 -9.21
N ALA A 41 -20.74 8.93 -9.76
CA ALA A 41 -22.08 9.30 -10.19
C ALA A 41 -22.60 8.39 -11.32
N SER A 42 -21.72 7.84 -12.15
CA SER A 42 -22.10 6.89 -13.21
C SER A 42 -22.25 5.43 -12.73
N THR A 43 -21.71 5.10 -11.54
CA THR A 43 -21.69 3.72 -11.01
C THR A 43 -22.80 3.46 -10.00
N LEU A 44 -23.40 4.50 -9.43
CA LEU A 44 -24.56 4.38 -8.52
C LEU A 44 -25.85 4.07 -9.29
N SER A 45 -26.01 2.82 -9.73
CA SER A 45 -27.32 2.18 -9.80
C SER A 45 -27.59 1.41 -8.50
N ASP A 46 -28.87 1.23 -8.17
CA ASP A 46 -29.31 0.67 -6.89
C ASP A 46 -28.63 -0.70 -6.60
N GLU A 47 -28.08 -0.86 -5.39
CA GLU A 47 -27.44 -2.07 -4.81
C GLU A 47 -25.92 -2.31 -4.98
N GLN A 48 -25.06 -1.30 -4.97
CA GLN A 48 -23.59 -1.53 -4.90
C GLN A 48 -22.87 -0.83 -3.75
N SER A 49 -23.20 -1.19 -2.51
CA SER A 49 -22.56 -0.66 -1.29
C SER A 49 -21.05 -0.93 -1.23
N ALA A 50 -20.59 -2.09 -1.69
CA ALA A 50 -19.16 -2.43 -1.75
C ALA A 50 -18.38 -1.54 -2.74
N GLU A 51 -19.00 -1.23 -3.88
CA GLU A 51 -18.41 -0.35 -4.88
C GLU A 51 -18.32 1.09 -4.37
N ALA A 52 -19.37 1.58 -3.70
CA ALA A 52 -19.34 2.88 -3.06
C ALA A 52 -18.24 3.00 -1.98
N ILE A 53 -18.04 1.94 -1.19
CA ILE A 53 -16.96 1.88 -0.19
C ILE A 53 -15.58 1.88 -0.86
N ARG A 54 -15.40 1.11 -1.95
CA ARG A 54 -14.17 1.10 -2.75
C ARG A 54 -13.86 2.51 -3.27
N PHE A 55 -14.90 3.19 -3.76
CA PHE A 55 -14.85 4.53 -4.28
C PHE A 55 -14.42 5.56 -3.24
N ALA A 56 -15.10 5.59 -2.11
CA ALA A 56 -14.78 6.46 -0.98
C ALA A 56 -13.35 6.23 -0.48
N GLY A 57 -12.91 4.97 -0.41
CA GLY A 57 -11.53 4.63 -0.05
C GLY A 57 -10.50 5.14 -1.06
N LYS A 58 -10.79 5.09 -2.37
CA LYS A 58 -9.92 5.64 -3.42
C LYS A 58 -9.84 7.17 -3.34
N ALA A 59 -10.98 7.85 -3.20
CA ALA A 59 -11.05 9.30 -3.05
C ALA A 59 -10.32 9.78 -1.80
N HIS A 60 -10.51 9.11 -0.66
CA HIS A 60 -9.79 9.43 0.58
C HIS A 60 -8.26 9.35 0.40
N ARG A 61 -7.76 8.29 -0.26
CA ARG A 61 -6.32 8.13 -0.52
C ARG A 61 -5.78 9.23 -1.43
N GLU A 62 -6.50 9.57 -2.49
CA GLU A 62 -6.06 10.64 -3.40
C GLU A 62 -6.02 12.00 -2.70
N ALA A 63 -7.07 12.33 -1.94
CA ALA A 63 -7.12 13.55 -1.13
C ALA A 63 -5.95 13.60 -0.13
N SER A 64 -5.72 12.50 0.59
CA SER A 64 -4.64 12.41 1.58
C SER A 64 -3.26 12.57 0.94
N ARG A 65 -3.03 11.97 -0.24
CA ARG A 65 -1.79 12.13 -1.00
C ARG A 65 -1.56 13.60 -1.38
N SER A 66 -2.55 14.25 -1.98
CA SER A 66 -2.41 15.65 -2.40
C SER A 66 -2.19 16.57 -1.19
N LEU A 67 -2.92 16.36 -0.10
CA LEU A 67 -2.74 17.12 1.15
C LEU A 67 -1.33 16.94 1.74
N ARG A 68 -0.75 15.73 1.68
CA ARG A 68 0.64 15.49 2.13
C ARG A 68 1.65 16.28 1.31
N VAL A 69 1.52 16.28 -0.02
CA VAL A 69 2.43 17.02 -0.90
C VAL A 69 2.34 18.52 -0.62
N VAL A 70 1.13 19.06 -0.53
CA VAL A 70 0.90 20.46 -0.17
C VAL A 70 1.49 20.78 1.21
N HIS A 71 1.20 19.94 2.22
CA HIS A 71 1.72 20.14 3.58
C HIS A 71 3.26 20.13 3.63
N ARG A 72 3.91 19.21 2.91
CA ARG A 72 5.39 19.15 2.83
C ARG A 72 5.97 20.45 2.28
N HIS A 73 5.48 20.92 1.14
CA HIS A 73 5.97 22.16 0.55
C HIS A 73 5.64 23.39 1.40
N CYS A 74 4.49 23.41 2.07
CA CYS A 74 4.21 24.44 3.08
C CYS A 74 5.23 24.43 4.21
N CYS A 75 5.58 23.26 4.75
CA CYS A 75 6.61 23.14 5.78
C CYS A 75 7.99 23.60 5.30
N GLU A 76 8.37 23.29 4.05
CA GLU A 76 9.60 23.77 3.42
C GLU A 76 9.64 25.31 3.36
N ILE A 77 8.57 25.95 2.87
CA ILE A 77 8.44 27.42 2.82
C ILE A 77 8.52 28.02 4.23
N LEU A 78 7.87 27.37 5.19
CA LEU A 78 7.83 27.84 6.57
C LEU A 78 9.09 27.48 7.36
N GLY A 79 10.06 26.76 6.78
CA GLY A 79 11.27 26.33 7.46
C GLY A 79 11.00 25.51 8.72
N CYS A 80 9.88 24.78 8.75
CA CYS A 80 9.48 23.97 9.89
C CYS A 80 9.53 22.48 9.56
N ALA A 81 9.76 21.65 10.57
CA ALA A 81 9.71 20.21 10.40
C ALA A 81 8.28 19.77 10.06
N VAL A 82 8.15 18.85 9.10
CA VAL A 82 6.86 18.23 8.78
C VAL A 82 6.35 17.49 10.01
N HIS A 83 5.30 18.02 10.64
CA HIS A 83 4.73 17.40 11.82
C HIS A 83 3.98 16.12 11.39
N ARG A 84 4.51 14.96 11.77
CA ARG A 84 3.97 13.63 11.38
C ARG A 84 2.66 13.16 12.05
N PRO A 85 2.12 13.69 13.16
CA PRO A 85 1.09 12.99 13.93
C PRO A 85 -0.24 12.85 13.18
N TYR A 86 -0.52 13.72 12.21
CA TYR A 86 -1.69 13.57 11.34
C TYR A 86 -1.59 12.30 10.47
N PHE A 87 -0.37 11.96 10.03
CA PHE A 87 -0.08 10.80 9.17
C PHE A 87 0.41 9.57 9.95
N ALA A 88 0.78 9.72 11.22
CA ALA A 88 1.23 8.62 12.07
C ALA A 88 0.15 7.54 12.20
N ARG A 89 -1.12 7.93 12.39
CA ARG A 89 -2.24 6.98 12.45
C ARG A 89 -2.44 6.21 11.14
N GLU A 90 -2.22 6.88 10.00
CA GLU A 90 -2.34 6.25 8.69
C GLU A 90 -1.18 5.28 8.44
N LEU A 91 0.04 5.66 8.84
CA LEU A 91 1.21 4.79 8.80
C LEU A 91 1.02 3.56 9.70
N ASP A 92 0.59 3.74 10.96
CA ASP A 92 0.35 2.64 11.89
C ASP A 92 -0.68 1.65 11.31
N ALA A 93 -1.79 2.16 10.78
CA ALA A 93 -2.80 1.32 10.14
C ALA A 93 -2.25 0.61 8.89
N ALA A 94 -1.41 1.28 8.10
CA ALA A 94 -0.78 0.69 6.92
C ALA A 94 0.24 -0.40 7.30
N LEU A 95 1.02 -0.18 8.36
CA LEU A 95 1.98 -1.15 8.92
C LEU A 95 1.26 -2.40 9.45
N GLU A 96 0.19 -2.22 10.24
CA GLU A 96 -0.63 -3.34 10.72
C GLU A 96 -1.25 -4.13 9.55
N THR A 97 -1.75 -3.42 8.53
CA THR A 97 -2.30 -4.04 7.31
C THR A 97 -1.22 -4.83 6.57
N ARG A 98 -0.03 -4.25 6.37
CA ARG A 98 1.12 -4.92 5.74
C ARG A 98 1.47 -6.21 6.47
N GLN A 99 1.60 -6.17 7.79
CA GLN A 99 1.94 -7.34 8.60
C GLN A 99 0.87 -8.45 8.49
N ALA A 100 -0.41 -8.06 8.45
CA ALA A 100 -1.51 -8.99 8.25
C ALA A 100 -1.41 -9.70 6.88
N TYR A 101 -1.15 -8.94 5.82
CA TYR A 101 -0.99 -9.49 4.47
C TYR A 101 0.28 -10.30 4.29
N ALA A 102 1.38 -9.91 4.92
CA ALA A 102 2.61 -10.69 4.97
C ALA A 102 2.38 -12.07 5.61
N ALA A 103 1.64 -12.11 6.71
CA ALA A 103 1.30 -13.37 7.37
C ALA A 103 0.36 -14.24 6.52
N LEU A 104 -0.63 -13.63 5.85
CA LEU A 104 -1.51 -14.30 4.90
C LEU A 104 -0.69 -14.92 3.75
N ARG A 105 0.23 -14.16 3.15
CA ARG A 105 1.11 -14.63 2.07
C ARG A 105 1.97 -15.80 2.51
N ARG A 106 2.63 -15.69 3.66
CA ARG A 106 3.46 -16.77 4.23
C ARG A 106 2.64 -18.04 4.47
N ALA A 107 1.40 -17.91 4.93
CA ALA A 107 0.52 -19.05 5.11
C ALA A 107 0.04 -19.64 3.78
N ALA A 108 -0.24 -18.81 2.76
CA ALA A 108 -0.63 -19.26 1.42
C ALA A 108 0.48 -20.08 0.73
N ARG A 109 1.76 -19.69 0.89
CA ARG A 109 2.90 -20.41 0.29
C ARG A 109 3.17 -21.78 0.89
N ARG A 110 2.69 -22.06 2.09
CA ARG A 110 2.81 -23.39 2.72
C ARG A 110 1.85 -24.43 2.15
N VAL A 111 1.06 -24.07 1.13
CA VAL A 111 0.21 -25.00 0.39
C VAL A 111 1.07 -25.79 -0.60
N GLU A 112 1.76 -26.80 -0.10
CA GLU A 112 2.33 -27.89 -0.91
C GLU A 112 1.41 -29.12 -0.81
N VAL A 113 0.09 -28.91 -0.98
CA VAL A 113 -0.87 -29.99 -0.80
C VAL A 113 -1.31 -30.52 -2.17
N PRO A 114 -1.04 -31.80 -2.48
CA PRO A 114 -1.29 -32.33 -3.82
C PRO A 114 -2.78 -32.38 -4.18
N GLU A 115 -3.69 -32.41 -3.19
CA GLU A 115 -5.13 -32.45 -3.43
C GLU A 115 -5.78 -31.07 -3.35
N LEU A 116 -6.62 -30.75 -4.35
CA LEU A 116 -7.35 -29.48 -4.46
C LEU A 116 -8.22 -29.21 -3.23
N LYS A 117 -8.90 -30.23 -2.72
CA LYS A 117 -9.79 -30.11 -1.56
C LYS A 117 -9.03 -29.67 -0.30
N ASP A 118 -7.85 -30.23 -0.09
CA ASP A 118 -7.03 -29.87 1.07
C ASP A 118 -6.36 -28.52 0.90
N SER A 119 -5.96 -28.16 -0.32
CA SER A 119 -5.51 -26.80 -0.65
C SER A 119 -6.58 -25.75 -0.33
N LEU A 120 -7.84 -26.00 -0.69
CA LEU A 120 -8.96 -25.12 -0.38
C LEU A 120 -9.31 -25.08 1.12
N ARG A 121 -9.19 -26.21 1.85
CA ARG A 121 -9.33 -26.23 3.31
C ARG A 121 -8.26 -25.38 3.99
N HIS A 122 -7.02 -25.46 3.51
CA HIS A 122 -5.92 -24.64 4.01
C HIS A 122 -6.15 -23.16 3.72
N ALA A 123 -6.57 -22.80 2.50
CA ALA A 123 -6.94 -21.44 2.14
C ALA A 123 -8.04 -20.90 3.06
N MET A 124 -9.13 -21.66 3.27
CA MET A 124 -10.22 -21.29 4.18
C MET A 124 -9.73 -21.08 5.61
N THR A 125 -8.86 -21.96 6.12
CA THR A 125 -8.28 -21.84 7.46
C THR A 125 -7.44 -20.58 7.59
N THR A 126 -6.63 -20.29 6.58
CA THR A 126 -5.79 -19.08 6.56
C THR A 126 -6.63 -17.81 6.54
N LEU A 127 -7.69 -17.78 5.72
CA LEU A 127 -8.67 -16.68 5.70
C LEU A 127 -9.36 -16.52 7.06
N ALA A 128 -9.76 -17.61 7.71
CA ALA A 128 -10.36 -17.58 9.05
C ALA A 128 -9.41 -16.96 10.08
N VAL A 129 -8.12 -17.32 10.05
CA VAL A 129 -7.09 -16.76 10.94
C VAL A 129 -6.96 -15.25 10.73
N VAL A 130 -6.92 -14.77 9.48
CA VAL A 130 -6.85 -13.33 9.20
C VAL A 130 -8.10 -12.61 9.73
N ARG A 131 -9.30 -13.18 9.52
CA ARG A 131 -10.56 -12.61 10.02
C ARG A 131 -10.63 -12.51 11.53
N ALA A 132 -10.02 -13.45 12.24
CA ALA A 132 -10.00 -13.48 13.70
C ALA A 132 -9.00 -12.48 14.33
N ARG A 133 -8.11 -11.86 13.54
CA ARG A 133 -7.10 -10.94 14.08
C ARG A 133 -7.70 -9.59 14.46
N PRO A 134 -7.20 -8.92 15.52
CA PRO A 134 -7.63 -7.56 15.90
C PRO A 134 -7.42 -6.51 14.80
N CYS A 135 -6.51 -6.75 13.84
CA CYS A 135 -6.27 -5.86 12.71
C CYS A 135 -7.32 -6.01 11.60
N PHE A 136 -8.16 -7.05 11.60
CA PHE A 136 -9.14 -7.28 10.52
C PHE A 136 -10.06 -6.08 10.27
N PRO A 137 -10.66 -5.42 11.29
CA PRO A 137 -11.49 -4.24 11.07
C PRO A 137 -10.75 -3.04 10.47
N LYS A 138 -9.41 -3.01 10.60
CA LYS A 138 -8.55 -1.95 10.09
C LYS A 138 -8.08 -2.18 8.66
N LEU A 139 -8.30 -3.37 8.10
CA LEU A 139 -8.02 -3.65 6.69
C LEU A 139 -8.86 -2.75 5.78
N ARG A 140 -8.39 -2.58 4.53
CA ARG A 140 -9.16 -1.85 3.51
C ARG A 140 -10.55 -2.47 3.44
N ALA A 141 -11.57 -1.62 3.45
CA ALA A 141 -12.95 -2.10 3.48
C ALA A 141 -13.30 -2.97 2.25
N TYR A 142 -12.76 -2.64 1.07
CA TYR A 142 -12.83 -3.50 -0.11
C TYR A 142 -12.21 -4.89 0.13
N ASP A 143 -10.98 -4.95 0.66
CA ASP A 143 -10.30 -6.21 0.93
C ASP A 143 -11.09 -7.06 1.93
N ARG A 144 -11.75 -6.45 2.93
CA ARG A 144 -12.62 -7.16 3.87
C ARG A 144 -13.82 -7.82 3.15
N VAL A 145 -14.43 -7.12 2.20
CA VAL A 145 -15.53 -7.66 1.39
C VAL A 145 -15.03 -8.85 0.56
N VAL A 146 -13.94 -8.68 -0.18
CA VAL A 146 -13.36 -9.75 -1.01
C VAL A 146 -12.94 -10.95 -0.17
N LEU A 147 -12.33 -10.73 1.00
CA LEU A 147 -11.98 -11.79 1.95
C LEU A 147 -13.21 -12.58 2.42
N GLU A 148 -14.30 -11.89 2.75
CA GLU A 148 -15.53 -12.54 3.19
C GLU A 148 -16.17 -13.34 2.05
N GLU A 149 -16.25 -12.76 0.85
CA GLU A 149 -16.80 -13.42 -0.34
C GLU A 149 -16.00 -14.69 -0.71
N LEU A 150 -14.66 -14.59 -0.77
CA LEU A 150 -13.79 -15.74 -1.01
C LEU A 150 -13.97 -16.81 0.08
N PHE A 151 -14.05 -16.40 1.35
CA PHE A 151 -14.27 -17.33 2.45
C PHE A 151 -15.58 -18.10 2.29
N GLN A 152 -16.70 -17.41 1.99
CA GLN A 152 -18.00 -18.04 1.84
C GLN A 152 -18.05 -18.95 0.60
N ARG A 153 -17.45 -18.54 -0.52
CA ARG A 153 -17.39 -19.35 -1.75
C ARG A 153 -16.58 -20.63 -1.56
N ILE A 154 -15.39 -20.53 -0.97
CA ILE A 154 -14.55 -21.70 -0.66
C ILE A 154 -15.28 -22.64 0.31
N ARG A 155 -15.90 -22.09 1.36
CA ARG A 155 -16.70 -22.88 2.31
C ARG A 155 -17.86 -23.61 1.61
N GLY A 156 -18.60 -22.90 0.75
CA GLY A 156 -19.71 -23.46 -0.03
C GLY A 156 -19.25 -24.61 -0.91
N TRP A 157 -18.14 -24.43 -1.63
CA TRP A 157 -17.54 -25.48 -2.46
C TRP A 157 -17.14 -26.71 -1.63
N LEU A 158 -16.47 -26.52 -0.48
CA LEU A 158 -16.05 -27.62 0.40
C LEU A 158 -17.23 -28.43 0.96
N VAL A 159 -18.34 -27.75 1.28
CA VAL A 159 -19.59 -28.41 1.72
C VAL A 159 -20.20 -29.23 0.59
N SER A 160 -20.27 -28.69 -0.63
CA SER A 160 -20.81 -29.39 -1.81
C SER A 160 -19.94 -30.60 -2.22
N SER A 161 -18.61 -30.44 -2.24
CA SER A 161 -17.66 -31.53 -2.51
C SER A 161 -17.81 -32.69 -1.53
N SER A 162 -18.11 -32.40 -0.26
CA SER A 162 -18.32 -33.45 0.74
C SER A 162 -19.62 -34.24 0.54
N LYS A 163 -20.54 -33.76 -0.30
CA LYS A 163 -21.78 -34.44 -0.71
C LYS A 163 -21.66 -35.15 -2.06
N GLY A 164 -20.46 -35.19 -2.66
CA GLY A 164 -20.22 -35.85 -3.95
C GLY A 164 -20.60 -35.03 -5.19
N ALA A 165 -21.12 -33.81 -5.02
CA ALA A 165 -21.45 -32.91 -6.12
C ALA A 165 -20.47 -31.72 -6.11
N HIS A 166 -19.42 -31.79 -6.93
CA HIS A 166 -18.51 -30.66 -7.10
C HIS A 166 -17.91 -30.61 -8.50
N ASP A 167 -17.73 -29.39 -8.99
CA ASP A 167 -16.96 -29.09 -10.18
C ASP A 167 -15.52 -28.78 -9.77
N GLU A 168 -14.57 -29.61 -10.20
CA GLU A 168 -13.12 -29.42 -9.95
C GLU A 168 -12.59 -28.15 -10.61
N LEU A 169 -13.19 -27.73 -11.73
CA LEU A 169 -12.81 -26.50 -12.42
C LEU A 169 -13.15 -25.28 -11.57
N ASP A 170 -14.34 -25.27 -10.96
CA ASP A 170 -14.75 -24.22 -10.03
C ASP A 170 -13.83 -24.16 -8.80
N GLY A 171 -13.49 -25.31 -8.22
CA GLY A 171 -12.54 -25.38 -7.11
C GLY A 171 -11.16 -24.83 -7.47
N SER A 172 -10.64 -25.17 -8.66
CA SER A 172 -9.35 -24.67 -9.14
C SER A 172 -9.37 -23.16 -9.36
N ARG A 173 -10.49 -22.61 -9.88
CA ARG A 173 -10.68 -21.17 -10.03
C ARG A 173 -10.69 -20.46 -8.68
N LEU A 174 -11.40 -20.99 -7.68
CA LEU A 174 -11.41 -20.43 -6.33
C LEU A 174 -10.01 -20.40 -5.70
N LEU A 175 -9.23 -21.45 -5.91
CA LEU A 175 -7.85 -21.51 -5.44
C LEU A 175 -6.97 -20.45 -6.13
N GLN A 176 -7.12 -20.28 -7.45
CA GLN A 176 -6.42 -19.24 -8.20
C GLN A 176 -6.83 -17.83 -7.75
N GLU A 177 -8.12 -17.58 -7.54
CA GLU A 177 -8.62 -16.31 -7.02
C GLU A 177 -8.04 -15.99 -5.63
N TYR A 178 -7.94 -16.99 -4.76
CA TYR A 178 -7.28 -16.85 -3.46
C TYR A 178 -5.81 -16.44 -3.60
N PHE A 179 -5.03 -17.13 -4.43
CA PHE A 179 -3.62 -16.76 -4.64
C PHE A 179 -3.48 -15.37 -5.28
N ASN A 180 -4.32 -15.04 -6.24
CA ASN A 180 -4.34 -13.71 -6.85
C ASN A 180 -4.64 -12.64 -5.79
N PHE A 181 -5.65 -12.86 -4.93
CA PHE A 181 -5.97 -11.93 -3.84
C PHE A 181 -4.78 -11.73 -2.89
N VAL A 182 -4.10 -12.82 -2.51
CA VAL A 182 -2.93 -12.78 -1.63
C VAL A 182 -1.82 -11.91 -2.22
N GLU A 183 -1.52 -12.04 -3.51
CA GLU A 183 -0.51 -11.20 -4.18
C GLU A 183 -0.99 -9.76 -4.35
N PHE A 184 -2.26 -9.53 -4.71
CA PHE A 184 -2.83 -8.18 -4.78
C PHE A 184 -2.89 -7.47 -3.42
N ALA A 185 -2.97 -8.20 -2.32
CA ALA A 185 -2.95 -7.61 -0.98
C ALA A 185 -1.64 -6.84 -0.73
N LEU A 186 -0.52 -7.29 -1.32
CA LEU A 186 0.81 -6.67 -1.18
C LEU A 186 0.93 -5.31 -1.87
N GLU A 187 -0.03 -4.93 -2.72
CA GLU A 187 -0.13 -3.58 -3.27
C GLU A 187 -0.27 -2.52 -2.17
N VAL A 188 -0.59 -2.91 -0.93
CA VAL A 188 -0.49 -2.03 0.24
C VAL A 188 0.89 -1.38 0.37
N ASN A 189 1.97 -2.08 -0.04
CA ASN A 189 3.34 -1.59 0.07
C ASN A 189 3.63 -0.36 -0.81
N LYS A 190 2.79 -0.10 -1.82
CA LYS A 190 2.92 1.08 -2.69
C LYS A 190 2.28 2.34 -2.09
N ARG A 191 1.72 2.25 -0.88
CA ARG A 191 1.15 3.42 -0.21
C ARG A 191 2.24 4.44 0.10
N PRO A 192 2.02 5.74 -0.16
CA PRO A 192 3.05 6.76 0.04
C PRO A 192 3.65 6.79 1.46
N GLU A 193 2.83 6.57 2.49
CA GLU A 193 3.31 6.52 3.89
C GLU A 193 4.30 5.38 4.13
N LEU A 194 4.02 4.19 3.58
CA LEU A 194 4.89 3.03 3.73
C LEU A 194 6.15 3.20 2.90
N VAL A 195 6.02 3.68 1.67
CA VAL A 195 7.17 3.98 0.80
C VAL A 195 8.13 4.94 1.47
N GLU A 196 7.63 6.05 2.02
CA GLU A 196 8.46 7.05 2.72
C GLU A 196 9.10 6.48 3.98
N HIS A 197 8.29 5.82 4.80
CA HIS A 197 8.77 5.17 6.02
C HIS A 197 9.85 4.13 5.71
N ASP A 198 9.65 3.29 4.70
CA ASP A 198 10.56 2.21 4.35
C ASP A 198 11.89 2.74 3.82
N ILE A 199 11.88 3.81 3.01
CA ILE A 199 13.11 4.48 2.57
C ILE A 199 13.90 4.99 3.78
N GLU A 200 13.24 5.65 4.72
CA GLU A 200 13.89 6.16 5.93
C GLU A 200 14.47 5.02 6.79
N LEU A 201 13.69 3.96 6.98
CA LEU A 201 14.08 2.84 7.83
C LEU A 201 15.21 2.01 7.21
N ILE A 202 15.19 1.83 5.88
CA ILE A 202 16.27 1.16 5.14
C ILE A 202 17.56 1.96 5.24
N ASN A 203 17.53 3.28 4.98
CA ASN A 203 18.73 4.12 5.11
C ASN A 203 19.29 4.11 6.54
N LEU A 204 18.41 4.15 7.55
CA LEU A 204 18.82 4.01 8.94
C LEU A 204 19.50 2.65 9.21
N GLY A 205 18.91 1.56 8.70
CA GLY A 205 19.49 0.22 8.81
C GLY A 205 20.86 0.10 8.17
N LEU A 206 21.01 0.61 6.93
CA LEU A 206 22.29 0.64 6.20
C LEU A 206 23.37 1.35 7.01
N ASN A 207 23.05 2.52 7.56
CA ASN A 207 23.98 3.28 8.43
C ASN A 207 24.33 2.50 9.70
N GLN A 208 23.37 1.81 10.34
CA GLN A 208 23.67 1.06 11.56
C GLN A 208 24.51 -0.19 11.31
N LEU A 209 24.37 -0.84 10.15
CA LEU A 209 25.18 -2.00 9.77
C LEU A 209 26.68 -1.68 9.59
N GLU A 210 27.06 -0.41 9.50
CA GLU A 210 28.48 0.00 9.51
C GLU A 210 29.15 -0.21 10.87
N SER A 211 28.37 -0.09 11.95
CA SER A 211 28.90 -0.02 13.32
C SER A 211 28.33 -1.09 14.26
N HIS A 212 27.30 -1.83 13.84
CA HIS A 212 26.57 -2.75 14.69
C HIS A 212 26.35 -4.11 14.01
N PRO A 213 26.32 -5.21 14.80
CA PRO A 213 26.05 -6.54 14.26
C PRO A 213 24.59 -6.66 13.77
N VAL A 214 24.38 -7.46 12.72
CA VAL A 214 23.06 -7.74 12.11
C VAL A 214 21.97 -8.03 13.14
N ALA A 215 22.26 -8.85 14.16
CA ALA A 215 21.30 -9.23 15.19
C ALA A 215 20.71 -8.04 15.97
N SER A 216 21.45 -6.92 16.08
CA SER A 216 20.96 -5.69 16.71
C SER A 216 20.17 -4.79 15.78
N VAL A 217 20.42 -4.87 14.46
CA VAL A 217 19.76 -4.06 13.44
C VAL A 217 18.45 -4.72 12.97
N GLN A 218 18.37 -6.06 12.95
CA GLN A 218 17.18 -6.78 12.50
C GLN A 218 15.87 -6.36 13.22
N PRO A 219 15.82 -6.20 14.56
CA PRO A 219 14.60 -5.75 15.24
C PRO A 219 14.15 -4.34 14.80
N LEU A 220 15.09 -3.45 14.49
CA LEU A 220 14.80 -2.11 13.97
C LEU A 220 14.11 -2.20 12.58
N LEU A 221 14.51 -3.17 11.77
CA LEU A 221 13.98 -3.40 10.42
C LEU A 221 12.70 -4.24 10.39
N ALA A 222 12.26 -4.78 11.53
CA ALA A 222 11.05 -5.61 11.63
C ALA A 222 9.78 -4.97 11.03
N PRO A 223 9.58 -3.63 11.06
CA PRO A 223 8.47 -3.01 10.36
C PRO A 223 8.44 -3.32 8.86
N LEU A 224 9.58 -3.54 8.19
CA LEU A 224 9.70 -3.84 6.75
C LEU A 224 9.13 -5.22 6.37
N LEU A 225 8.84 -6.09 7.36
CA LEU A 225 8.30 -7.41 7.08
C LEU A 225 7.03 -7.35 6.22
N GLY A 226 7.03 -8.08 5.11
CA GLY A 226 5.98 -8.07 4.10
C GLY A 226 6.21 -7.13 2.93
N ARG A 227 7.28 -6.32 2.93
CA ARG A 227 7.66 -5.45 1.80
C ARG A 227 8.20 -6.29 0.64
N ASP A 228 9.14 -7.18 0.95
CA ASP A 228 9.83 -8.01 -0.02
C ASP A 228 10.13 -9.38 0.60
N GLU A 229 10.00 -10.43 -0.20
CA GLU A 229 10.14 -11.80 0.29
C GLU A 229 11.59 -12.18 0.62
N ALA A 230 12.54 -11.79 -0.22
CA ALA A 230 13.95 -12.10 0.02
C ALA A 230 14.44 -11.36 1.28
N LEU A 231 14.01 -10.10 1.44
CA LEU A 231 14.25 -9.36 2.67
C LEU A 231 13.60 -10.03 3.88
N ASP A 232 12.34 -10.47 3.78
CA ASP A 232 11.65 -11.19 4.86
C ASP A 232 12.43 -12.45 5.30
N ALA A 233 12.99 -13.19 4.35
CA ALA A 233 13.79 -14.39 4.65
C ALA A 233 15.07 -14.04 5.44
N LEU A 234 15.75 -12.95 5.07
CA LEU A 234 16.96 -12.49 5.77
C LEU A 234 16.63 -11.92 7.16
N LEU A 235 15.52 -11.20 7.32
CA LEU A 235 15.12 -10.63 8.60
C LEU A 235 14.64 -11.70 9.61
N ASN A 236 14.18 -12.85 9.13
CA ASN A 236 13.72 -13.96 9.98
C ASN A 236 14.78 -15.06 10.18
N SER A 237 16.00 -14.89 9.67
CA SER A 237 17.08 -15.87 9.79
C SER A 237 18.38 -15.23 10.25
N THR A 238 19.35 -16.06 10.64
CA THR A 238 20.72 -15.61 10.82
C THR A 238 21.34 -15.37 9.44
N CYS A 239 21.74 -14.14 9.14
CA CYS A 239 22.38 -13.78 7.88
C CYS A 239 23.66 -12.98 8.11
N ASP A 240 24.50 -12.95 7.08
CA ASP A 240 25.71 -12.14 7.04
C ASP A 240 25.38 -10.65 6.81
N THR A 241 26.22 -9.77 7.36
CA THR A 241 26.07 -8.31 7.22
C THR A 241 26.02 -7.85 5.77
N GLN A 242 26.87 -8.42 4.91
CA GLN A 242 26.93 -8.03 3.51
C GLN A 242 25.66 -8.48 2.75
N LEU A 243 25.18 -9.70 3.01
CA LEU A 243 23.95 -10.19 2.40
C LEU A 243 22.74 -9.31 2.75
N LEU A 244 22.61 -8.90 4.02
CA LEU A 244 21.53 -8.01 4.42
C LEU A 244 21.68 -6.61 3.80
N ARG A 245 22.91 -6.09 3.72
CA ARG A 245 23.18 -4.79 3.07
C ARG A 245 22.79 -4.81 1.60
N ASP A 246 23.27 -5.80 0.84
CA ASP A 246 23.00 -5.93 -0.60
C ASP A 246 21.48 -5.99 -0.86
N GLU A 247 20.75 -6.73 -0.02
CA GLU A 247 19.31 -6.88 -0.15
C GLU A 247 18.55 -5.57 0.20
N LEU A 248 19.01 -4.84 1.22
CA LEU A 248 18.45 -3.53 1.57
C LEU A 248 18.66 -2.51 0.44
N GLU A 249 19.85 -2.48 -0.17
CA GLU A 249 20.17 -1.62 -1.32
C GLU A 249 19.33 -1.98 -2.54
N ARG A 250 19.15 -3.28 -2.82
CA ARG A 250 18.29 -3.78 -3.90
C ARG A 250 16.84 -3.32 -3.72
N VAL A 251 16.29 -3.50 -2.52
CA VAL A 251 14.93 -3.07 -2.20
C VAL A 251 14.83 -1.55 -2.34
N LEU A 252 15.79 -0.78 -1.80
CA LEU A 252 15.81 0.69 -1.90
C LEU A 252 15.78 1.16 -3.36
N GLY A 253 16.58 0.54 -4.23
CA GLY A 253 16.59 0.82 -5.66
C GLY A 253 15.23 0.56 -6.32
N TYR A 254 14.56 -0.53 -5.95
CA TYR A 254 13.20 -0.83 -6.43
C TYR A 254 12.17 0.22 -5.97
N ILE A 255 12.18 0.61 -4.69
CA ILE A 255 11.28 1.65 -4.17
C ILE A 255 11.51 2.98 -4.91
N GLY A 256 12.78 3.33 -5.18
CA GLY A 256 13.15 4.52 -5.93
C GLY A 256 12.62 4.49 -7.37
N GLY A 257 12.71 3.35 -8.05
CA GLY A 257 12.16 3.14 -9.39
C GLY A 257 10.64 3.30 -9.46
N GLU A 258 9.90 2.77 -8.48
CA GLU A 258 8.44 2.91 -8.39
C GLU A 258 8.00 4.40 -8.33
N ARG A 259 8.75 5.24 -7.60
CA ARG A 259 8.49 6.69 -7.54
C ARG A 259 8.65 7.38 -8.90
N HIS A 260 9.66 7.01 -9.67
CA HIS A 260 9.92 7.65 -10.97
C HIS A 260 8.90 7.25 -12.04
N SER A 261 8.45 5.99 -12.06
CA SER A 261 7.40 5.53 -12.98
C SER A 261 6.02 6.14 -12.70
N GLU A 262 5.64 6.34 -11.43
CA GLU A 262 4.34 6.92 -11.08
C GLU A 262 4.26 8.43 -11.35
N VAL A 263 5.40 9.15 -11.27
CA VAL A 263 5.48 10.57 -11.64
C VAL A 263 5.48 10.76 -13.17
N ALA A 264 6.17 9.88 -13.91
CA ALA A 264 6.22 9.94 -15.37
C ALA A 264 4.86 9.69 -16.04
N LEU A 265 3.98 8.88 -15.42
CA LEU A 265 2.63 8.58 -15.93
C LEU A 265 1.59 9.68 -15.65
N ARG A 266 1.95 10.77 -14.96
CA ARG A 266 1.01 11.85 -14.58
C ARG A 266 1.30 13.22 -15.19
N LEU A 267 2.37 13.35 -15.97
CA LEU A 267 2.53 14.53 -16.82
C LEU A 267 1.59 14.36 -18.02
N PRO A 268 0.61 15.25 -18.25
CA PRO A 268 -0.09 15.25 -19.53
C PRO A 268 0.98 15.42 -20.61
N LEU A 269 0.94 14.54 -21.61
CA LEU A 269 1.59 14.79 -22.89
C LEU A 269 1.26 16.23 -23.25
N GLN A 270 2.28 17.09 -23.30
CA GLN A 270 2.12 18.44 -23.80
C GLN A 270 1.57 18.27 -25.21
N ASP A 271 0.33 18.68 -25.43
CA ASP A 271 -0.23 18.83 -26.76
C ASP A 271 0.70 19.81 -27.48
N GLU A 272 1.51 19.27 -28.39
CA GLU A 272 2.20 20.03 -29.43
C GLU A 272 1.16 20.97 -30.06
N PRO A 273 1.42 22.29 -30.13
CA PRO A 273 0.51 23.20 -30.80
C PRO A 273 0.51 22.84 -32.28
N GLY A 274 -0.54 22.12 -32.70
CA GLY A 274 -0.80 21.84 -34.10
C GLY A 274 -0.91 23.14 -34.87
N ASP A 275 0.07 23.38 -35.73
CA ASP A 275 0.02 24.35 -36.81
C ASP A 275 -1.30 24.19 -37.57
N ARG A 276 -2.18 25.19 -37.42
CA ARG A 276 -3.28 25.42 -38.34
C ARG A 276 -2.84 26.53 -39.29
N ASN A 277 -2.38 26.12 -40.47
CA ASN A 277 -2.54 26.91 -41.70
C ASN A 277 -3.95 26.74 -42.25
#